data_AF-A0A5B3FRR2-F1
#
_entry.id   AF-A0A5B3FRR2-F1
#
_cell.length_a   1.000
_cell.length_b   1.000
_cell.length_c   1.000
_cell.angle_alpha   90.00
_cell.angle_beta   90.00
_cell.angle_gamma   90.00
#
_symmetry.space_group_name_H-M   'P 1'
#
loop_
_entity.id
_entity.type
_entity.pdbx_description
1 polymer ?
#
loop_
_entity_poly.entity_id
_entity_poly.type
_entity_poly.pdbx_seq_one_letter_code
_entity_poly.pdbx_strand_id
1 'polypeptide(L)'
;HLARRMISLAGFEPEKDIRIEYTGLRPGEKLYEEVLSNKENTLPTTHDRIRIAKVREYDYGEACGVAEELETLSRKVEIPDMIRLMKRTVPEFKSKNSRFEVYDK
;
A
#
# COMPACT_ATOMS: atom_id res chain seq x y z
N HIS A 1 -15.61 1.88 -13.65
CA HIS A 1 -16.44 0.75 -14.14
C HIS A 1 -17.19 0.02 -13.04
N LEU A 2 -16.56 -0.32 -11.91
CA LEU A 2 -17.23 -1.07 -10.83
C LEU A 2 -18.45 -0.33 -10.24
N ALA A 3 -18.31 0.95 -9.89
CA ALA A 3 -19.42 1.75 -9.33
C ALA A 3 -20.68 1.75 -10.22
N ARG A 4 -20.52 1.98 -11.54
CA ARG A 4 -21.64 1.89 -12.50
C ARG A 4 -22.30 0.52 -12.50
N ARG A 5 -21.51 -0.57 -12.49
CA ARG A 5 -22.04 -1.94 -12.41
C ARG A 5 -22.81 -2.18 -11.12
N MET A 6 -22.31 -1.68 -9.99
CA MET A 6 -23.00 -1.81 -8.70
C MET A 6 -24.35 -1.10 -8.70
N ILE A 7 -24.41 0.13 -9.23
CA ILE A 7 -25.65 0.91 -9.37
C ILE A 7 -26.66 0.15 -10.24
N SER A 8 -26.24 -0.35 -11.41
CA SER A 8 -27.11 -1.14 -12.29
C SER A 8 -27.58 -2.45 -11.68
N LEU A 9 -26.71 -3.17 -10.95
CA LEU A 9 -27.08 -4.42 -10.27
C LEU A 9 -28.08 -4.20 -9.13
N ALA A 10 -28.11 -2.99 -8.56
CA ALA A 10 -29.10 -2.58 -7.57
C ALA A 10 -30.44 -2.13 -8.19
N GLY A 11 -30.57 -2.15 -9.53
CA GLY A 11 -31.80 -1.78 -10.25
C GLY A 11 -31.92 -0.30 -10.62
N PHE A 12 -30.84 0.48 -10.49
CA PHE A 12 -30.82 1.91 -10.78
C PHE A 12 -30.06 2.23 -12.08
N GLU A 13 -30.41 3.33 -12.75
CA GLU A 13 -29.69 3.87 -13.91
C GLU A 13 -28.55 4.80 -13.45
N PRO A 14 -27.27 4.46 -13.72
CA PRO A 14 -26.14 5.32 -13.38
C PRO A 14 -26.24 6.69 -14.08
N GLU A 15 -25.81 7.74 -13.40
CA GLU A 15 -25.87 9.15 -13.83
C GLU A 15 -27.29 9.75 -13.92
N LYS A 16 -28.35 8.95 -13.77
CA LYS A 16 -29.75 9.41 -13.73
C LYS A 16 -30.33 9.31 -12.33
N ASP A 17 -30.37 8.09 -11.78
CA ASP A 17 -30.87 7.85 -10.42
C ASP A 17 -29.77 8.09 -9.37
N ILE A 18 -28.52 7.75 -9.73
CA ILE A 18 -27.34 7.91 -8.86
C ILE A 18 -26.19 8.50 -9.67
N ARG A 19 -25.80 9.74 -9.35
CA ARG A 19 -24.67 10.46 -9.97
C ARG A 19 -23.33 9.93 -9.46
N ILE A 20 -22.34 9.83 -10.35
CA ILE A 20 -20.95 9.49 -9.97
C ILE A 20 -20.09 10.75 -10.00
N GLU A 21 -19.45 11.05 -8.87
CA GLU A 21 -18.50 12.16 -8.75
C GLU A 21 -17.10 11.64 -8.42
N TYR A 22 -16.10 12.19 -9.10
CA TYR A 22 -14.69 11.86 -8.84
C TYR A 22 -14.12 12.87 -7.85
N THR A 23 -13.76 12.41 -6.66
CA THR A 23 -13.24 13.25 -5.57
C THR A 23 -11.72 13.34 -5.51
N GLY A 24 -11.02 12.68 -6.45
CA GLY A 24 -9.56 12.57 -6.46
C GLY A 24 -9.03 11.46 -5.54
N LEU A 25 -7.71 11.26 -5.58
CA LEU A 25 -7.03 10.29 -4.72
C LEU A 25 -6.86 10.86 -3.31
N ARG A 26 -6.98 9.99 -2.30
CA ARG A 26 -6.69 10.36 -0.91
C ARG A 26 -5.17 10.38 -0.67
N PRO A 27 -4.71 11.08 0.39
CA PRO A 27 -3.30 11.08 0.73
C PRO A 27 -2.74 9.68 0.97
N GLY A 28 -1.70 9.30 0.23
CA GLY A 28 -1.09 7.96 0.30
C GLY A 28 -1.68 6.93 -0.66
N GLU A 29 -2.76 7.25 -1.38
CA GLU A 29 -3.47 6.30 -2.24
C GLU A 29 -2.74 6.12 -3.59
N LYS A 30 -2.56 4.86 -4.02
CA LYS A 30 -2.01 4.52 -5.34
C LYS A 30 -3.15 4.42 -6.36
N LEU A 31 -2.95 4.94 -7.57
CA LEU A 31 -3.91 4.79 -8.68
C LEU A 31 -3.91 3.37 -9.26
N TYR A 32 -2.75 2.71 -9.22
CA TYR A 32 -2.54 1.34 -9.69
C TYR A 32 -1.68 0.59 -8.68
N GLU A 33 -2.06 -0.65 -8.39
CA GLU A 33 -1.24 -1.58 -7.61
C GLU A 33 -0.13 -2.18 -8.46
N GLU A 34 0.97 -2.55 -7.81
CA GLU A 34 2.08 -3.26 -8.45
C GLU A 34 1.72 -4.73 -8.64
N VAL A 35 2.00 -5.28 -9.83
CA VAL A 35 1.70 -6.68 -10.14
C VAL A 35 2.79 -7.58 -9.52
N LEU A 36 2.41 -8.37 -8.53
CA LEU A 36 3.29 -9.34 -7.86
C LEU A 36 3.73 -10.52 -8.76
N SER A 37 2.95 -10.85 -9.80
CA SER A 37 3.11 -12.06 -10.61
C SER A 37 4.19 -11.99 -11.70
N ASN A 38 5.28 -11.28 -11.46
CA ASN A 38 6.40 -11.23 -12.41
C ASN A 38 7.29 -12.46 -12.23
N LYS A 39 7.66 -13.14 -13.33
CA LYS A 39 8.48 -14.38 -13.29
C LYS A 39 9.84 -14.18 -12.60
N GLU A 40 10.35 -12.96 -12.58
CA GLU A 40 11.65 -12.60 -11.98
C GLU A 40 11.62 -12.66 -10.44
N ASN A 41 10.50 -12.24 -9.83
CA ASN A 41 10.35 -12.09 -8.38
C ASN A 41 9.59 -13.25 -7.72
N THR A 42 9.26 -14.30 -8.47
CA THR A 42 8.46 -15.41 -7.96
C THR A 42 8.95 -16.77 -8.44
N LEU A 43 8.98 -17.75 -7.55
CA LEU A 43 9.30 -19.15 -7.82
C LEU A 43 8.03 -19.95 -8.12
N PRO A 44 8.07 -20.92 -9.06
CA PRO A 44 6.93 -21.77 -9.34
C PRO A 44 6.65 -22.73 -8.17
N THR A 45 5.41 -23.19 -8.06
CA THR A 45 5.03 -24.33 -7.19
C THR A 45 4.51 -25.47 -8.07
N THR A 46 4.00 -26.54 -7.45
CA THR A 46 3.35 -27.65 -8.18
C THR A 46 2.02 -27.25 -8.82
N HIS A 47 1.40 -26.12 -8.41
CA HIS A 47 0.14 -25.64 -8.97
C HIS A 47 0.35 -24.35 -9.76
N ASP A 48 -0.12 -24.31 -11.01
CA ASP A 48 0.18 -23.22 -11.96
C ASP A 48 -0.27 -21.81 -11.52
N ARG A 49 -1.31 -21.72 -10.70
CA ARG A 49 -1.80 -20.44 -10.12
C ARG A 49 -1.19 -20.06 -8.77
N ILE A 50 -0.27 -20.85 -8.23
CA ILE A 50 0.37 -20.59 -6.92
C ILE A 50 1.88 -20.40 -7.15
N ARG A 51 2.43 -19.29 -6.67
CA ARG A 51 3.84 -18.94 -6.81
C ARG A 51 4.37 -18.43 -5.48
N ILE A 52 5.64 -18.70 -5.18
CA ILE A 52 6.31 -18.24 -3.96
C ILE A 52 7.02 -16.93 -4.27
N ALA A 53 6.73 -15.86 -3.54
CA ALA A 53 7.44 -14.60 -3.69
C ALA A 53 8.89 -14.73 -3.19
N LYS A 54 9.85 -14.21 -3.96
CA LYS A 54 11.22 -14.01 -3.48
C LYS A 54 11.21 -12.80 -2.56
N VAL A 55 11.35 -13.03 -1.26
CA VAL A 55 11.38 -11.99 -0.24
C VAL A 55 12.79 -11.85 0.32
N ARG A 56 13.12 -10.63 0.76
CA ARG A 56 14.33 -10.39 1.54
C ARG A 56 14.15 -10.97 2.94
N GLU A 57 15.18 -11.64 3.45
CA GLU A 57 15.25 -12.02 4.86
C GLU A 57 15.72 -10.83 5.70
N TYR A 58 15.09 -10.68 6.87
CA TYR A 58 15.44 -9.66 7.86
C TYR A 58 15.89 -10.38 9.14
N ASP A 59 16.91 -9.84 9.81
CA ASP A 59 17.26 -10.31 11.13
C ASP A 59 16.11 -10.04 12.10
N TYR A 60 15.74 -11.06 12.88
CA TYR A 60 14.59 -10.97 13.79
C TYR A 60 14.83 -9.92 14.89
N GLY A 61 16.05 -9.84 15.43
CA GLY A 61 16.41 -8.87 16.46
C GLY A 61 16.35 -7.45 15.93
N GLU A 62 16.87 -7.20 14.72
CA GLU A 62 16.74 -5.90 14.05
C GLU A 62 15.28 -5.52 13.81
N ALA A 63 14.45 -6.46 13.32
CA ALA A 63 13.03 -6.21 13.08
C ALA A 63 12.27 -5.87 14.38
N CYS A 64 12.56 -6.58 15.47
CA CYS A 64 12.00 -6.29 16.80
C CYS A 64 12.42 -4.90 17.28
N GLY A 65 13.71 -4.55 17.17
CA GLY A 65 14.20 -3.24 17.59
C GLY A 65 13.54 -2.07 16.84
N VAL A 66 13.35 -2.22 15.53
CA VAL A 66 12.62 -1.22 14.73
C VAL A 66 11.15 -1.11 15.17
N ALA A 67 10.49 -2.23 15.47
CA ALA A 67 9.10 -2.22 15.92
C ALA A 67 8.94 -1.49 17.27
N GLU A 68 9.86 -1.73 18.21
CA GLU A 68 9.90 -1.04 19.51
C GLU A 68 10.16 0.47 19.36
N GLU A 69 11.08 0.86 18.47
CA GLU A 69 11.35 2.27 18.17
C GLU A 69 10.11 2.94 17.55
N LEU A 70 9.45 2.27 16.61
CA LEU A 70 8.23 2.75 15.97
C LEU A 70 7.09 2.93 16.98
N GLU A 71 6.93 1.98 17.91
CA GLU A 71 5.95 2.07 18.99
C GLU A 71 6.24 3.28 19.90
N THR A 72 7.52 3.48 20.24
CA THR A 72 7.94 4.61 21.08
C THR A 72 7.63 5.96 20.41
N LEU A 73 7.94 6.10 19.12
CA LEU A 73 7.63 7.31 18.35
C LEU A 73 6.12 7.51 18.18
N SER A 74 5.37 6.43 17.99
CA SER A 74 3.90 6.46 17.88
C SER A 74 3.25 6.96 19.17
N ARG A 75 3.65 6.44 20.33
CA ARG A 75 3.13 6.86 21.65
C ARG A 75 3.43 8.33 21.97
N LYS A 76 4.55 8.85 21.45
CA LYS A 76 4.95 10.26 21.59
C LYS A 76 4.36 11.18 20.52
N VAL A 77 3.72 10.62 19.49
CA VAL A 77 3.17 11.36 18.34
C VAL A 77 4.25 12.10 17.52
N GLU A 78 5.46 11.51 17.44
CA GLU A 78 6.59 12.05 16.67
C GLU A 78 6.50 11.63 15.19
N ILE A 79 5.53 12.20 14.48
CA ILE A 79 5.17 11.78 13.11
C ILE A 79 6.35 11.87 12.12
N PRO A 80 7.15 12.96 12.06
CA PRO A 80 8.25 13.05 11.11
C PRO A 80 9.28 11.93 11.28
N ASP A 81 9.68 11.65 12.52
CA ASP A 81 10.70 10.64 12.81
C ASP A 81 10.15 9.23 12.62
N MET A 82 8.88 9.01 12.94
CA MET A 82 8.19 7.75 12.63
C MET A 82 8.21 7.46 11.13
N ILE A 83 7.88 8.45 10.30
CA ILE A 83 7.89 8.29 8.83
C ILE A 83 9.32 8.06 8.31
N ARG A 84 10.32 8.76 8.83
CA ARG A 84 11.73 8.55 8.47
C ARG A 84 12.21 7.15 8.83
N LEU A 85 11.85 6.65 10.02
CA LEU A 85 12.13 5.29 10.45
C LEU A 85 11.51 4.28 9.49
N MET A 86 10.21 4.42 9.17
CA MET A 86 9.53 3.53 8.23
C MET A 86 10.23 3.47 6.86
N LYS A 87 10.69 4.62 6.34
CA LYS A 87 11.38 4.71 5.04
C LYS A 87 12.78 4.12 5.05
N ARG A 88 13.50 4.26 6.17
CA ARG A 88 14.82 3.63 6.34
C ARG A 88 14.69 2.10 6.42
N THR A 89 13.68 1.62 7.12
CA THR A 89 13.43 0.17 7.29
C THR A 89 12.88 -0.47 6.01
N VAL A 90 11.99 0.22 5.30
CA VAL A 90 11.34 -0.25 4.08
C VAL A 90 11.62 0.76 2.95
N PRO A 91 12.77 0.65 2.25
CA PRO A 91 13.20 1.64 1.24
C PRO A 91 12.20 1.85 0.09
N GLU A 92 11.41 0.82 -0.21
CA GLU A 92 10.33 0.83 -1.21
C GLU A 92 9.07 1.59 -0.74
N PHE A 93 8.98 1.97 0.54
CA PHE A 93 7.86 2.74 1.08
C PHE A 93 7.87 4.20 0.60
N LYS A 94 7.22 4.45 -0.54
CA LYS A 94 7.02 5.79 -1.11
C LYS A 94 5.67 6.36 -0.73
N SER A 95 5.65 7.57 -0.16
CA SER A 95 4.44 8.22 0.34
C SER A 95 3.67 8.98 -0.74
N LYS A 96 3.47 8.36 -1.91
CA LYS A 96 2.81 8.97 -3.07
C LYS A 96 1.48 9.66 -2.70
N ASN A 97 1.22 10.81 -3.29
CA ASN A 97 0.06 11.66 -3.07
C ASN A 97 -0.09 12.17 -1.62
N SER A 98 0.96 12.21 -0.80
CA SER A 98 0.89 12.61 0.61
C SER A 98 1.89 13.71 0.97
N ARG A 99 1.61 14.47 2.05
CA ARG A 99 2.56 15.45 2.62
C ARG A 99 3.90 14.84 3.07
N PHE A 100 3.96 13.52 3.18
CA PHE A 100 5.14 12.77 3.60
C PHE A 100 6.10 12.42 2.46
N GLU A 101 5.77 12.77 1.20
CA GLU A 101 6.71 12.68 0.07
C GLU A 101 8.01 13.45 0.31
N VAL A 102 7.97 14.49 1.15
CA VAL A 102 9.15 15.27 1.55
C VAL A 102 10.25 14.40 2.20
N TYR A 103 9.87 13.22 2.71
CA TYR A 103 10.78 12.26 3.33
C TYR A 103 11.15 11.10 2.39
N ASP A 104 10.65 11.04 1.15
CA ASP A 104 10.92 9.94 0.19
C ASP A 104 12.37 9.91 -0.34
N LYS A 105 13.15 10.96 -0.08
CA LYS A 105 14.55 11.14 -0.52
C LYS A 105 15.53 10.65 0.54
#